data_AF-A0A3D0XW93-F1
#
_entry.id   AF-A0A3D0XW93-F1
#
_cell.length_a   1.000
_cell.length_b   1.000
_cell.length_c   1.000
_cell.angle_alpha   90.00
_cell.angle_beta   90.00
_cell.angle_gamma   90.00
#
_symmetry.space_group_name_H-M   'P 1'
#
loop_
_entity.id
_entity.type
_entity.pdbx_description
1 polymer ?
#
loop_
_entity_poly.entity_id
_entity_poly.type
_entity_poly.pdbx_seq_one_letter_code
_entity_poly.pdbx_strand_id
1 'polypeptide(L)'
;MKTTGKRSAFLFFFILIFVGGLSFFLFEYGTEGGKWAMQPYNAHLSGTSTTANGTVEDRNGVTLLKIQNGKRTYSDDRLVRKSTLHLVGDTNGDISTGVQNAFKTELTGYNIVTGLADVKAAKQGGTIRLTVDSDLNKLAYRELDGRKGAAVLTNWKTGEVLCMVSTPTFDPA
;
A
#
# COMPACT_ATOMS: atom_id res chain seq x y z
N MET A 1 46.50 -7.89 -43.39
CA MET A 1 45.81 -7.67 -42.09
C MET A 1 44.30 -7.68 -42.30
N LYS A 2 43.62 -8.82 -42.08
CA LYS A 2 42.14 -8.97 -42.22
C LYS A 2 41.55 -9.74 -41.02
N THR A 3 41.99 -9.43 -39.80
CA THR A 3 41.52 -10.09 -38.56
C THR A 3 40.63 -9.19 -37.69
N THR A 4 40.51 -7.91 -38.03
CA THR A 4 39.74 -6.90 -37.27
C THR A 4 38.23 -7.13 -37.34
N GLY A 5 37.71 -7.56 -38.49
CA GLY A 5 36.26 -7.75 -38.69
C GLY A 5 35.63 -8.78 -37.75
N LYS A 6 36.27 -9.96 -37.61
CA LYS A 6 35.79 -11.02 -36.70
C LYS A 6 35.82 -10.62 -35.23
N ARG A 7 36.82 -9.84 -34.80
CA ARG A 7 36.92 -9.32 -33.42
C ARG A 7 35.89 -8.24 -33.13
N SER A 8 35.58 -7.37 -34.10
CA SER A 8 34.54 -6.35 -33.93
C SER A 8 33.13 -6.95 -33.85
N ALA A 9 32.87 -8.07 -34.54
CA ALA A 9 31.59 -8.76 -34.47
C ALA A 9 31.27 -9.28 -33.05
N PHE A 10 32.27 -9.78 -32.33
CA PHE A 10 32.11 -10.14 -30.91
C PHE A 10 31.77 -8.91 -30.06
N LEU A 11 32.40 -7.76 -30.32
CA LEU A 11 32.12 -6.52 -29.59
C LEU A 11 30.67 -6.06 -29.80
N PHE A 12 30.18 -6.10 -31.05
CA PHE A 12 28.78 -5.77 -31.36
C PHE A 12 27.79 -6.74 -30.71
N PHE A 13 28.12 -8.03 -30.64
CA PHE A 13 27.29 -9.02 -29.94
C PHE A 13 27.18 -8.71 -28.44
N PHE A 14 28.29 -8.38 -27.78
CA PHE A 14 28.27 -7.96 -26.37
C PHE A 14 27.50 -6.66 -26.15
N ILE A 15 27.62 -5.68 -27.04
CA ILE A 15 26.83 -4.44 -26.99
C ILE A 15 25.34 -4.75 -27.12
N LEU A 16 24.95 -5.68 -28.00
CA LEU A 16 23.55 -6.04 -28.21
C LEU A 16 22.96 -6.71 -26.95
N ILE A 17 23.70 -7.62 -26.31
CA ILE A 17 23.31 -8.20 -25.02
C ILE A 17 23.21 -7.12 -23.94
N PHE A 18 24.18 -6.22 -23.86
CA PHE A 18 24.18 -5.14 -22.86
C PHE A 18 22.98 -4.20 -23.03
N VAL A 19 22.70 -3.77 -24.27
CA VAL A 19 21.54 -2.93 -24.57
C VAL A 19 20.23 -3.67 -24.32
N GLY A 20 20.15 -4.96 -24.64
CA GLY A 20 19.00 -5.80 -24.34
C GLY A 20 18.76 -5.91 -22.82
N GLY A 21 19.81 -6.19 -22.05
CA GLY A 21 19.76 -6.25 -20.59
C GLY A 21 19.41 -4.90 -19.96
N LEU A 22 19.98 -3.80 -20.46
CA LEU A 22 19.65 -2.45 -20.00
C LEU A 22 18.19 -2.10 -20.30
N SER A 23 17.69 -2.46 -21.49
CA SER A 23 16.29 -2.21 -21.86
C SER A 23 15.33 -3.00 -20.98
N PHE A 24 15.64 -4.27 -20.71
CA PHE A 24 14.89 -5.11 -19.78
C PHE A 24 14.90 -4.52 -18.37
N PHE A 25 16.07 -4.11 -17.88
CA PHE A 25 16.21 -3.48 -16.58
C PHE A 25 15.42 -2.17 -16.48
N LEU A 26 15.49 -1.29 -17.48
CA LEU A 26 14.74 -0.04 -17.49
C LEU A 26 13.22 -0.28 -17.55
N PHE A 27 12.79 -1.33 -18.27
CA PHE A 27 11.40 -1.75 -18.28
C PHE A 27 10.95 -2.23 -16.89
N GLU A 28 11.66 -3.18 -16.28
CA GLU A 28 11.36 -3.67 -14.93
C GLU A 28 11.45 -2.56 -13.88
N TYR A 29 12.45 -1.68 -13.98
CA TYR A 29 12.59 -0.53 -13.09
C TYR A 29 11.36 0.38 -13.17
N GLY A 30 10.88 0.67 -14.39
CA GLY A 30 9.67 1.47 -14.60
C GLY A 30 8.39 0.82 -14.09
N THR A 31 8.27 -0.51 -14.15
CA THR A 31 7.05 -1.23 -13.76
C THR A 31 7.03 -1.70 -12.30
N GLU A 32 8.19 -2.06 -11.75
CA GLU A 32 8.32 -2.71 -10.44
C GLU A 32 9.20 -1.94 -9.45
N GLY A 33 9.96 -0.92 -9.88
CA GLY A 33 10.89 -0.20 -9.02
C GLY A 33 10.23 0.38 -7.76
N GLY A 34 8.98 0.85 -7.87
CA GLY A 34 8.20 1.31 -6.71
C GLY A 34 7.90 0.20 -5.69
N LYS A 35 7.64 -1.03 -6.14
CA LYS A 35 7.41 -2.19 -5.24
C LYS A 35 8.68 -2.58 -4.51
N TRP A 36 9.82 -2.57 -5.18
CA TRP A 36 11.12 -2.86 -4.56
C TRP A 36 11.49 -1.80 -3.52
N ALA A 37 11.23 -0.52 -3.82
CA ALA A 37 11.49 0.58 -2.90
C ALA A 37 10.59 0.54 -1.66
N MET A 38 9.31 0.17 -1.79
CA MET A 38 8.31 0.30 -0.72
C MET A 38 8.11 -0.97 0.13
N GLN A 39 9.05 -1.91 0.12
CA GLN A 39 8.93 -3.16 0.87
C GLN A 39 8.87 -2.95 2.40
N PRO A 40 8.10 -3.79 3.14
CA PRO A 40 7.97 -3.67 4.60
C PRO A 40 9.30 -3.79 5.37
N TYR A 41 10.27 -4.55 4.86
CA TYR A 41 11.59 -4.71 5.48
C TYR A 41 12.50 -3.48 5.34
N ASN A 42 12.18 -2.53 4.46
CA ASN A 42 12.99 -1.33 4.29
C ASN A 42 12.81 -0.42 5.52
N ALA A 43 13.76 -0.53 6.47
CA ALA A 43 13.74 0.16 7.76
C ALA A 43 13.62 1.69 7.64
N HIS A 44 14.14 2.26 6.55
CA HIS A 44 14.01 3.69 6.23
C HIS A 44 12.58 4.14 5.92
N LEU A 45 11.65 3.21 5.75
CA LEU A 45 10.22 3.43 5.47
C LEU A 45 9.30 2.78 6.51
N SER A 46 9.81 1.91 7.38
CA SER A 46 9.02 1.24 8.42
C SER A 46 9.03 2.01 9.73
N GLY A 47 10.11 2.74 10.02
CA GLY A 47 10.23 3.59 11.20
C GLY A 47 9.86 5.03 10.90
N THR A 48 8.87 5.57 11.62
CA THR A 48 8.54 6.99 11.86
C THR A 48 9.23 7.99 10.94
N SER A 49 9.05 7.85 9.62
CA SER A 49 9.71 8.69 8.62
C SER A 49 8.85 9.94 8.42
N THR A 50 8.95 10.78 9.46
CA THR A 50 8.75 12.22 9.68
C THR A 50 8.12 13.17 8.64
N THR A 51 7.49 12.75 7.55
CA THR A 51 6.69 13.67 6.70
C THR A 51 5.60 12.99 5.87
N ALA A 52 5.31 11.70 6.08
CA ALA A 52 4.17 11.09 5.41
C ALA A 52 2.86 11.59 6.05
N ASN A 53 2.02 12.22 5.24
CA ASN A 53 0.62 12.46 5.56
C ASN A 53 -0.23 11.50 4.73
N GLY A 54 -1.48 11.23 5.11
CA GLY A 54 -2.35 10.35 4.35
C GLY A 54 -3.67 10.12 5.07
N THR A 55 -4.73 9.79 4.36
CA THR A 55 -6.04 9.52 4.97
C THR A 55 -6.70 8.34 4.29
N VAL A 56 -7.24 7.42 5.08
CA VAL A 56 -8.08 6.32 4.59
C VAL A 56 -9.50 6.59 5.03
N GLU A 57 -10.40 6.67 4.06
CA GLU A 57 -11.82 6.93 4.24
C GLU A 57 -12.65 5.74 3.75
N ASP A 58 -13.79 5.55 4.38
CA ASP A 58 -14.91 4.75 3.90
C ASP A 58 -15.58 5.40 2.68
N ARG A 59 -16.37 4.64 1.92
CA ARG A 59 -17.28 5.13 0.88
C ARG A 59 -18.19 6.28 1.33
N ASN A 60 -18.55 6.33 2.62
CA ASN A 60 -19.40 7.38 3.20
C ASN A 60 -18.61 8.59 3.71
N GLY A 61 -17.28 8.62 3.52
CA GLY A 61 -16.41 9.71 3.99
C GLY A 61 -15.99 9.61 5.46
N VAL A 62 -16.32 8.52 6.15
CA VAL A 62 -15.86 8.28 7.53
C VAL A 62 -14.36 8.02 7.51
N THR A 63 -13.60 8.77 8.31
CA THR A 63 -12.15 8.57 8.44
C THR A 63 -11.86 7.32 9.28
N LEU A 64 -11.21 6.34 8.65
CA LEU A 64 -10.79 5.08 9.29
C LEU A 64 -9.38 5.20 9.87
N LEU A 65 -8.50 5.89 9.15
CA LEU A 65 -7.12 6.16 9.54
C LEU A 65 -6.69 7.52 8.99
N LYS A 66 -5.96 8.26 9.82
CA LYS A 66 -5.26 9.47 9.44
C LYS A 66 -3.80 9.35 9.81
N ILE A 67 -2.92 9.72 8.89
CA ILE A 67 -1.49 9.83 9.10
C ILE A 67 -1.16 11.31 9.06
N GLN A 68 -0.65 11.86 10.16
CA GLN A 68 -0.22 13.24 10.27
C GLN A 68 1.17 13.30 10.86
N ASN A 69 2.14 13.87 10.13
CA ASN A 69 3.54 13.95 10.52
C ASN A 69 4.12 12.58 10.93
N GLY A 70 3.73 11.52 10.22
CA GLY A 70 4.13 10.13 10.54
C GLY A 70 3.40 9.51 11.74
N LYS A 71 2.57 10.25 12.47
CA LYS A 71 1.71 9.71 13.53
C LYS A 71 0.43 9.17 12.92
N ARG A 72 0.16 7.89 13.16
CA ARG A 72 -1.11 7.22 12.81
C ARG A 72 -2.15 7.51 13.89
N THR A 73 -3.36 7.86 13.47
CA THR A 73 -4.52 8.08 14.34
C THR A 73 -5.71 7.41 13.68
N TYR A 74 -6.26 6.41 14.34
CA TYR A 74 -7.43 5.69 13.86
C TYR A 74 -8.72 6.44 14.18
N SER A 75 -9.84 5.98 13.62
CA SER A 75 -11.18 6.50 13.92
C SER A 75 -11.46 6.60 15.43
N ASP A 76 -12.18 7.65 15.87
CA ASP A 76 -12.52 7.86 17.28
C ASP A 76 -13.43 6.74 17.84
N ASP A 77 -14.28 6.16 16.98
CA ASP A 77 -15.17 5.06 17.35
C ASP A 77 -14.41 3.73 17.46
N ARG A 78 -14.32 3.22 18.70
CA ARG A 78 -13.69 1.94 19.03
C ARG A 78 -14.26 0.77 18.23
N LEU A 79 -15.57 0.76 17.95
CA LEU A 79 -16.19 -0.32 17.19
C LEU A 79 -15.79 -0.26 15.73
N VAL A 80 -15.69 0.93 15.14
CA VAL A 80 -15.13 1.10 13.78
C VAL A 80 -13.73 0.52 13.74
N ARG A 81 -12.84 0.97 14.63
CA ARG A 81 -11.43 0.50 14.66
C ARG A 81 -11.30 -1.02 14.73
N LYS A 82 -12.04 -1.67 15.63
CA LYS A 82 -12.01 -3.12 15.81
C LYS A 82 -12.60 -3.85 14.60
N SER A 83 -13.72 -3.36 14.06
CA SER A 83 -14.40 -3.99 12.92
C SER A 83 -13.61 -3.86 11.61
N THR A 84 -12.84 -2.79 11.45
CA THR A 84 -12.02 -2.52 10.25
C THR A 84 -10.55 -2.91 10.40
N LEU A 85 -10.13 -3.51 11.52
CA LEU A 85 -8.71 -3.79 11.80
C LEU A 85 -8.02 -4.54 10.66
N HIS A 86 -8.61 -5.66 10.22
CA HIS A 86 -8.02 -6.52 9.18
C HIS A 86 -8.05 -5.87 7.79
N LEU A 87 -8.88 -4.85 7.59
CA LEU A 87 -8.95 -4.06 6.36
C LEU A 87 -7.88 -2.96 6.37
N VAL A 88 -7.83 -2.15 7.42
CA VAL A 88 -6.95 -0.99 7.52
C VAL A 88 -5.51 -1.41 7.82
N GLY A 89 -5.34 -2.47 8.62
CA GLY A 89 -4.06 -2.90 9.18
C GLY A 89 -3.76 -2.25 10.53
N ASP A 90 -2.66 -2.65 11.12
CA ASP A 90 -2.17 -2.19 12.42
C ASP A 90 -0.98 -1.22 12.29
N THR A 91 -0.57 -0.66 13.43
CA THR A 91 0.49 0.35 13.51
C THR A 91 1.89 -0.24 13.33
N ASN A 92 2.11 -1.50 13.72
CA ASN A 92 3.41 -2.17 13.66
C ASN A 92 3.65 -2.85 12.30
N GLY A 93 2.59 -3.03 11.51
CA GLY A 93 2.64 -3.72 10.22
C GLY A 93 2.56 -5.25 10.36
N ASP A 94 2.09 -5.76 11.49
CA ASP A 94 1.85 -7.19 11.72
C ASP A 94 0.82 -7.75 10.72
N ILE A 95 -0.14 -6.91 10.32
CA ILE A 95 -1.12 -7.15 9.26
C ILE A 95 -0.57 -6.55 7.95
N SER A 96 0.31 -7.32 7.31
CA SER A 96 1.01 -6.91 6.08
C SER A 96 0.08 -6.70 4.88
N THR A 97 -1.13 -7.25 4.91
CA THR A 97 -2.14 -7.15 3.83
C THR A 97 -3.10 -5.97 3.98
N GLY A 98 -3.05 -5.24 5.10
CA GLY A 98 -3.93 -4.10 5.34
C GLY A 98 -3.67 -2.95 4.37
N VAL A 99 -4.66 -2.07 4.19
CA VAL A 99 -4.62 -0.90 3.30
C VAL A 99 -3.36 -0.05 3.54
N GLN A 100 -2.94 0.08 4.81
CA GLN A 100 -1.72 0.80 5.18
C GLN A 100 -0.45 0.29 4.48
N ASN A 101 -0.36 -1.01 4.26
CA ASN A 101 0.80 -1.66 3.65
C ASN A 101 0.58 -1.86 2.15
N ALA A 102 -0.61 -2.28 1.74
CA ALA A 102 -0.96 -2.50 0.34
C ALA A 102 -0.88 -1.21 -0.49
N PHE A 103 -1.29 -0.07 0.09
CA PHE A 103 -1.28 1.23 -0.57
C PHE A 103 -0.32 2.22 0.09
N LYS A 104 0.80 1.70 0.61
CA LYS A 104 1.80 2.50 1.30
C LYS A 104 2.35 3.62 0.42
N THR A 105 2.57 3.33 -0.86
CA THR A 105 3.09 4.27 -1.88
C THR A 105 2.16 5.46 -2.07
N GLU A 106 0.87 5.19 -2.18
CA GLU A 106 -0.20 6.17 -2.37
C GLU A 106 -0.40 7.01 -1.11
N LEU A 107 -0.37 6.36 0.07
CA LEU A 107 -0.43 7.07 1.35
C LEU A 107 0.76 7.99 1.52
N THR A 108 2.00 7.53 1.30
CA THR A 108 3.20 8.35 1.50
C THR A 108 3.46 9.36 0.38
N GLY A 109 2.75 9.29 -0.74
CA GLY A 109 2.98 10.14 -1.91
C GLY A 109 4.31 9.86 -2.61
N TYR A 110 4.78 8.60 -2.58
CA TYR A 110 6.02 8.20 -3.24
C TYR A 110 5.93 8.36 -4.76
N ASN A 111 6.97 8.96 -5.35
CA ASN A 111 7.13 9.09 -6.79
C ASN A 111 8.37 8.31 -7.25
N ILE A 112 8.28 7.59 -8.37
CA ILE A 112 9.40 6.78 -8.88
C ILE A 112 10.61 7.61 -9.32
N VAL A 113 10.41 8.87 -9.74
CA VAL A 113 11.45 9.78 -10.23
C VAL A 113 12.05 10.61 -9.09
N THR A 114 11.22 11.17 -8.22
CA THR A 114 11.66 12.06 -7.12
C THR A 114 11.76 11.36 -5.76
N GLY A 115 11.38 10.08 -5.68
CA GLY A 115 11.32 9.32 -4.44
C GLY A 115 10.32 9.92 -3.45
N LEU A 116 10.67 9.90 -2.16
CA LEU A 116 9.95 10.61 -1.09
C LEU A 116 10.42 12.08 -0.93
N ALA A 117 11.32 12.56 -1.79
CA ALA A 117 11.91 13.89 -1.65
C ALA A 117 10.99 15.02 -2.16
N ASP A 118 9.89 14.71 -2.83
CA ASP A 118 8.91 15.71 -3.22
C ASP A 118 8.09 16.14 -1.99
N VAL A 119 8.61 17.18 -1.33
CA VAL A 119 8.09 17.76 -0.10
C VAL A 119 6.62 18.17 -0.25
N LYS A 120 6.09 18.45 -1.45
CA LYS A 120 4.67 18.79 -1.64
C LYS A 120 3.77 17.57 -1.66
N ALA A 121 4.13 16.53 -2.41
CA ALA A 121 3.36 15.29 -2.48
C ALA A 121 3.40 14.53 -1.15
N ALA A 122 4.58 14.45 -0.52
CA ALA A 122 4.73 13.87 0.81
C ALA A 122 3.96 14.65 1.89
N LYS A 123 3.94 16.00 1.83
CA LYS A 123 3.20 16.84 2.80
C LYS A 123 1.69 16.78 2.64
N GLN A 124 1.13 16.46 1.48
CA GLN A 124 -0.33 16.30 1.37
C GLN A 124 -0.76 14.88 1.66
N GLY A 125 0.03 13.88 1.24
CA GLY A 125 -0.39 12.49 1.33
C GLY A 125 -1.54 12.15 0.39
N GLY A 126 -1.71 10.86 0.13
CA GLY A 126 -2.88 10.37 -0.59
C GLY A 126 -4.12 10.25 0.31
N THR A 127 -5.30 10.56 -0.24
CA THR A 127 -6.57 10.11 0.33
C THR A 127 -7.03 8.86 -0.41
N ILE A 128 -7.14 7.76 0.32
CA ILE A 128 -7.65 6.49 -0.20
C ILE A 128 -9.10 6.35 0.26
N ARG A 129 -10.02 6.29 -0.70
CA ARG A 129 -11.42 5.97 -0.44
C ARG A 129 -11.65 4.50 -0.72
N LEU A 130 -12.08 3.77 0.30
CA LEU A 130 -12.46 2.38 0.20
C LEU A 130 -13.92 2.25 -0.25
N THR A 131 -14.26 1.08 -0.75
CA THR A 131 -15.64 0.71 -1.11
C THR A 131 -16.44 0.19 0.10
N VAL A 132 -15.73 -0.15 1.17
CA VAL A 132 -16.27 -0.69 2.40
C VAL A 132 -17.03 0.38 3.17
N ASP A 133 -18.17 -0.02 3.73
CA ASP A 133 -19.00 0.72 4.65
C ASP A 133 -18.71 0.28 6.10
N SER A 134 -18.23 1.22 6.91
CA SER A 134 -17.83 1.04 8.29
C SER A 134 -19.02 0.81 9.22
N ASP A 135 -20.22 1.29 8.89
CA ASP A 135 -21.43 0.99 9.65
C ASP A 135 -21.86 -0.46 9.41
N LEU A 136 -21.73 -0.96 8.18
CA LEU A 136 -21.95 -2.39 7.88
C LEU A 136 -20.92 -3.28 8.58
N ASN A 137 -19.65 -2.87 8.59
CA ASN A 137 -18.62 -3.59 9.35
C ASN A 137 -18.92 -3.60 10.86
N LYS A 138 -19.36 -2.48 11.44
CA LYS A 138 -19.77 -2.43 12.84
C LYS A 138 -20.92 -3.39 13.12
N LEU A 139 -21.93 -3.41 12.25
CA LEU A 139 -23.05 -4.34 12.38
C LEU A 139 -22.57 -5.79 12.34
N ALA A 140 -21.83 -6.17 11.30
CA ALA A 140 -21.29 -7.53 11.18
C ALA A 140 -20.39 -7.92 12.36
N TYR A 141 -19.57 -7.01 12.86
CA TYR A 141 -18.73 -7.24 14.04
C TYR A 141 -19.56 -7.50 15.31
N ARG A 142 -20.66 -6.76 15.51
CA ARG A 142 -21.58 -6.99 16.62
C ARG A 142 -22.30 -8.33 16.49
N GLU A 143 -22.79 -8.65 15.30
CA GLU A 143 -23.50 -9.90 15.03
C GLU A 143 -22.60 -11.13 15.14
N LEU A 144 -21.30 -11.01 14.87
CA LEU A 144 -20.35 -12.08 15.15
C LEU A 144 -20.24 -12.36 16.66
N ASP A 145 -20.52 -11.38 17.52
CA ASP A 145 -20.63 -11.51 18.98
C ASP A 145 -19.46 -12.27 19.62
N GLY A 146 -18.24 -11.91 19.22
CA GLY A 146 -17.01 -12.54 19.72
C GLY A 146 -16.75 -13.98 19.24
N ARG A 147 -17.64 -14.58 18.45
CA ARG A 147 -17.40 -15.88 17.81
C ARG A 147 -16.26 -15.75 16.80
N LYS A 148 -15.48 -16.82 16.63
CA LYS A 148 -14.43 -16.88 15.61
C LYS A 148 -15.07 -17.07 14.24
N GLY A 149 -14.81 -16.17 13.29
CA GLY A 149 -15.41 -16.22 11.98
C GLY A 149 -15.10 -14.99 11.14
N ALA A 150 -15.69 -14.94 9.94
CA ALA A 150 -15.59 -13.80 9.06
C ALA A 150 -16.94 -13.54 8.37
N ALA A 151 -17.18 -12.28 8.04
CA ALA A 151 -18.35 -11.85 7.29
C ALA A 151 -17.89 -10.93 6.15
N VAL A 152 -18.33 -11.25 4.93
CA VAL A 152 -18.02 -10.48 3.73
C VAL A 152 -19.33 -10.19 3.00
N LEU A 153 -19.54 -8.93 2.63
CA LEU A 153 -20.64 -8.51 1.79
C LEU A 153 -20.09 -7.82 0.54
N THR A 154 -20.57 -8.23 -0.62
CA THR A 154 -20.18 -7.64 -1.90
C THR A 154 -21.39 -7.17 -2.68
N ASN A 155 -21.21 -6.14 -3.49
CA ASN A 155 -22.18 -5.71 -4.48
C ASN A 155 -21.98 -6.55 -5.74
N TRP A 156 -22.94 -7.44 -6.03
CA TRP A 156 -22.86 -8.34 -7.19
C TRP A 156 -22.90 -7.64 -8.55
N LYS A 157 -23.41 -6.40 -8.62
CA LYS A 157 -23.46 -5.62 -9.89
C LYS A 157 -22.14 -4.92 -10.19
N THR A 158 -21.46 -4.40 -9.17
CA THR A 158 -20.25 -3.58 -9.31
C THR A 158 -18.97 -4.33 -8.94
N GLY A 159 -19.06 -5.43 -8.20
CA GLY A 159 -17.93 -6.15 -7.64
C GLY A 159 -17.34 -5.51 -6.36
N GLU A 160 -17.92 -4.40 -5.88
CA GLU A 160 -17.42 -3.70 -4.70
C GLU A 160 -17.58 -4.53 -3.42
N VAL A 161 -16.58 -4.49 -2.54
CA VAL A 161 -16.67 -5.08 -1.20
C VAL A 161 -17.24 -4.04 -0.24
N LEU A 162 -18.42 -4.30 0.29
CA LEU A 162 -19.14 -3.38 1.18
C LEU A 162 -18.88 -3.66 2.66
N CYS A 163 -18.59 -4.91 3.02
CA CYS A 163 -18.27 -5.31 4.39
C CYS A 163 -17.19 -6.40 4.32
N MET A 164 -16.20 -6.32 5.20
CA MET A 164 -15.16 -7.33 5.38
C MET A 164 -14.67 -7.30 6.82
N VAL A 165 -15.21 -8.21 7.64
CA VAL A 165 -14.89 -8.32 9.07
C VAL A 165 -14.38 -9.72 9.36
N SER A 166 -13.38 -9.82 10.23
CA SER A 166 -12.86 -11.07 10.76
C SER A 166 -12.68 -10.96 12.28
N THR A 167 -12.99 -12.05 12.99
CA THR A 167 -12.88 -12.17 14.44
C THR A 167 -12.07 -13.43 14.79
N PRO A 168 -11.10 -13.35 15.72
CA PRO A 168 -10.86 -12.27 16.68
C PRO A 168 -10.19 -11.02 16.06
N THR A 169 -10.34 -9.90 16.77
CA THR A 169 -9.77 -8.58 16.42
C THR A 169 -9.31 -7.89 17.71
N PHE A 170 -8.43 -6.90 17.60
CA PHE A 170 -7.97 -6.05 18.70
C PHE A 170 -8.15 -4.57 18.34
N ASP A 171 -7.91 -3.68 19.30
CA ASP A 171 -7.96 -2.23 19.07
C ASP A 171 -6.56 -1.74 18.66
N PRO A 172 -6.37 -1.21 17.43
CA PRO A 172 -5.05 -0.80 16.93
C PRO A 172 -4.55 0.56 17.45
N ALA A 173 -5.40 1.31 18.16
CA ALA A 173 -5.08 2.63 18.73
C ALA A 173 -4.22 2.56 19.99
#